data_AF-A0A6N3HUN4-F1
#
_entry.id   AF-A0A6N3HUN4-F1
#
_cell.length_a   1.000
_cell.length_b   1.000
_cell.length_c   1.000
_cell.angle_alpha   90.00
_cell.angle_beta   90.00
_cell.angle_gamma   90.00
#
_symmetry.space_group_name_H-M   'P 1'
#
loop_
_entity.id
_entity.type
_entity.pdbx_description
1 polymer ?
#
loop_
_entity_poly.entity_id
_entity_poly.type
_entity_poly.pdbx_seq_one_letter_code
_entity_poly.pdbx_strand_id
1 'polypeptide(L)'
;MIHLFYPLLSNSHLYQFITDCFSFSIPIVVIGILGTIIIEVLLSYFSPLIKKFKDYLKKNKLERKIKKITHSNYTPLISSFTYEINGFPIDITSNRFIWPIPTDGDRRTRLNKKLHFGKPQRTNEHTYIYKENIEKIIKDYFQPYIPNANKFLNETANEITDKFIEDLKANKLRFNKWLYGVSKIKGKKMIQLYHSDYFTFKFTVHVYNKLKKIISTNSLQTPLSHYTDLKHIERLKPFLNSIGIGGFLILDRGKGDEIVFGWRDNRSCESGGYWHFTYDETFTPDDVANDTKGENGMITCLKRALFEEVGLTYHQQKICMHPNHMGIIDAGIIHTDGDDNRFEFEVCSFARLCFSDEFTIDDFINSYQFAKDAAIETSNLHFVPITELDEFLMNEKNSFSPEARHLCLQLKTRIEEEVIANDYTCFEDIKRARESQSIHKNL
;
A
#
# COMPACT_ATOMS: atom_id res chain seq x y z
N MET A 1 42.25 60.57 26.87
CA MET A 1 41.52 60.61 25.59
C MET A 1 40.00 60.82 25.77
N ILE A 2 39.56 61.53 26.82
CA ILE A 2 38.18 62.03 26.99
C ILE A 2 38.31 63.50 27.43
N HIS A 3 38.98 64.31 26.61
CA HIS A 3 39.20 65.74 26.89
C HIS A 3 39.27 66.60 25.61
N LEU A 4 38.71 66.12 24.49
CA LEU A 4 38.78 66.83 23.21
C LEU A 4 37.44 67.28 22.62
N PHE A 5 36.33 67.17 23.35
CA PHE A 5 35.01 67.61 22.86
C PHE A 5 34.23 68.52 23.83
N TYR A 6 34.93 69.25 24.71
CA TYR A 6 34.29 70.21 25.62
C TYR A 6 34.08 71.64 25.08
N PRO A 7 34.67 72.13 23.96
CA PRO A 7 34.34 73.46 23.45
C PRO A 7 33.27 73.51 22.35
N LEU A 8 32.65 72.40 21.94
CA LEU A 8 31.61 72.40 20.89
C LEU A 8 30.16 72.43 21.43
N LEU A 9 29.98 72.39 22.75
CA LEU A 9 28.66 72.33 23.41
C LEU A 9 28.20 73.68 23.99
N SER A 10 28.90 74.78 23.75
CA SER A 10 28.43 76.13 24.13
C SER A 10 27.56 76.81 23.08
N ASN A 11 27.26 76.14 21.96
CA ASN A 11 26.25 76.60 21.01
C ASN A 11 24.90 76.02 21.42
N SER A 12 24.06 76.83 22.07
CA SER A 12 22.71 76.46 22.52
C SER A 12 21.90 75.80 21.39
N HIS A 13 22.12 76.21 20.15
CA HIS A 13 21.47 75.63 18.97
C HIS A 13 21.91 74.21 18.62
N LEU A 14 23.16 73.81 18.88
CA LEU A 14 23.64 72.46 18.55
C LEU A 14 23.22 71.45 19.62
N TYR A 15 23.21 71.84 20.89
CA TYR A 15 22.67 71.01 21.97
C TYR A 15 21.16 70.83 21.83
N GLN A 16 20.43 71.90 21.50
CA GLN A 16 18.99 71.84 21.20
C GLN A 16 18.72 70.97 19.96
N PHE A 17 19.49 71.13 18.88
CA PHE A 17 19.35 70.29 17.68
C PHE A 17 19.64 68.82 17.95
N ILE A 18 20.66 68.49 18.75
CA ILE A 18 20.97 67.10 19.14
C ILE A 18 19.86 66.55 20.05
N THR A 19 19.36 67.32 21.02
CA THR A 19 18.25 66.88 21.89
C THR A 19 16.93 66.76 21.13
N ASP A 20 16.65 67.62 20.16
CA ASP A 20 15.47 67.55 19.28
C ASP A 20 15.58 66.38 18.29
N CYS A 21 16.76 66.12 17.73
CA CYS A 21 17.01 64.95 16.88
C CYS A 21 16.91 63.62 17.67
N PHE A 22 17.43 63.55 18.90
CA PHE A 22 17.34 62.34 19.74
C PHE A 22 15.94 62.13 20.34
N SER A 23 15.22 63.20 20.69
CA SER A 23 13.85 63.11 21.21
C SER A 23 12.81 62.74 20.14
N PHE A 24 13.06 63.03 18.86
CA PHE A 24 12.22 62.55 17.75
C PHE A 24 12.62 61.15 17.24
N SER A 25 13.91 60.80 17.24
CA SER A 25 14.38 59.52 16.69
C SER A 25 14.23 58.33 17.63
N ILE A 26 14.37 58.50 18.95
CA ILE A 26 14.19 57.40 19.91
C ILE A 26 12.76 56.84 19.90
N PRO A 27 11.68 57.65 19.92
CA PRO A 27 10.31 57.13 19.84
C PRO A 27 10.06 56.40 18.51
N ILE A 28 10.57 56.92 17.39
CA ILE A 28 10.40 56.29 16.07
C ILE A 28 11.14 54.94 15.99
N VAL A 29 12.36 54.86 16.52
CA VAL A 29 13.15 53.61 16.58
C VAL A 29 12.49 52.60 17.53
N VAL A 30 12.01 53.04 18.69
CA VAL A 30 11.29 52.18 19.66
C VAL A 30 9.96 51.68 19.09
N ILE A 31 9.20 52.54 18.40
CA ILE A 31 7.96 52.15 17.69
C ILE A 31 8.28 51.18 16.54
N GLY A 32 9.37 51.39 15.82
CA GLY A 32 9.84 50.48 14.77
C GLY A 32 10.22 49.09 15.30
N ILE A 33 10.96 49.02 16.40
CA ILE A 33 11.34 47.77 17.07
C ILE A 33 10.09 47.07 17.64
N LEU A 34 9.21 47.79 18.35
CA LEU A 34 7.95 47.25 18.85
C LEU A 34 7.04 46.77 17.71
N GLY A 35 6.97 47.51 16.61
CA GLY A 35 6.21 47.13 15.42
C GLY A 35 6.74 45.85 14.78
N THR A 36 8.06 45.70 14.69
CA THR A 36 8.71 44.50 14.14
C THR A 36 8.46 43.29 15.04
N ILE A 37 8.58 43.45 16.35
CA ILE A 37 8.28 42.40 17.33
C ILE A 37 6.80 42.00 17.28
N ILE A 38 5.88 42.98 17.21
CA ILE A 38 4.45 42.70 17.10
C ILE A 38 4.16 41.95 15.79
N ILE A 39 4.77 42.34 14.68
CA ILE A 39 4.63 41.64 13.39
C ILE A 39 5.17 40.22 13.47
N GLU A 40 6.36 40.00 14.06
CA GLU A 40 6.91 38.66 14.26
C GLU A 40 6.06 37.80 15.17
N VAL A 41 5.54 38.35 16.28
CA VAL A 41 4.63 37.66 17.18
C VAL A 41 3.34 37.29 16.47
N LEU A 42 2.74 38.22 15.72
CA LEU A 42 1.54 37.96 14.92
C LEU A 42 1.81 36.93 13.83
N LEU A 43 2.93 37.01 13.10
CA LEU A 43 3.32 36.03 12.09
C LEU A 43 3.56 34.65 12.73
N SER A 44 4.22 34.58 13.88
CA SER A 44 4.44 33.33 14.61
C SER A 44 3.13 32.70 15.10
N TYR A 45 2.14 33.52 15.46
CA TYR A 45 0.85 33.07 15.97
C TYR A 45 -0.11 32.67 14.83
N PHE A 46 -0.15 33.46 13.76
CA PHE A 46 -1.05 33.24 12.63
C PHE A 46 -0.51 32.27 11.57
N SER A 47 0.82 32.16 11.40
CA SER A 47 1.42 31.24 10.42
C SER A 47 1.00 29.77 10.64
N PRO A 48 1.02 29.22 11.87
CA PRO A 48 0.52 27.87 12.14
C PRO A 48 -0.98 27.73 11.81
N LEU A 49 -1.77 28.77 12.09
CA LEU A 49 -3.21 28.76 11.84
C LEU A 49 -3.52 28.79 10.34
N ILE A 50 -2.81 29.64 9.59
CA ILE A 50 -2.90 29.76 8.12
C ILE A 50 -2.45 28.45 7.47
N LYS A 51 -1.35 27.85 7.94
CA LYS A 51 -0.88 26.55 7.48
C LYS A 51 -1.95 25.47 7.69
N LYS A 52 -2.48 25.38 8.92
CA LYS A 52 -3.54 24.41 9.25
C LYS A 52 -4.81 24.59 8.39
N PHE A 53 -5.18 25.84 8.08
CA PHE A 53 -6.31 26.12 7.20
C PHE A 53 -6.03 25.74 5.74
N LYS A 54 -4.83 26.04 5.23
CA LYS A 54 -4.40 25.59 3.89
C LYS A 54 -4.38 24.07 3.78
N ASP A 55 -3.85 23.39 4.79
CA ASP A 55 -3.80 21.92 4.86
C ASP A 55 -5.22 21.33 4.87
N TYR A 56 -6.15 21.94 5.63
CA TYR A 56 -7.56 21.56 5.64
C TYR A 56 -8.24 21.72 4.27
N LEU A 57 -7.98 22.83 3.57
CA LEU A 57 -8.51 23.05 2.22
C LEU A 57 -7.93 22.07 1.20
N LYS A 58 -6.60 21.86 1.21
CA LYS A 58 -5.91 20.86 0.37
C LYS A 58 -6.51 19.47 0.60
N LYS A 59 -6.66 19.06 1.87
CA LYS A 59 -7.29 17.79 2.24
C LYS A 59 -8.70 17.67 1.67
N ASN A 60 -9.58 18.63 1.90
CA ASN A 60 -10.95 18.58 1.39
C ASN A 60 -11.05 18.51 -0.14
N LYS A 61 -10.16 19.21 -0.85
CA LYS A 61 -10.06 19.15 -2.31
C LYS A 61 -9.62 17.76 -2.77
N LEU A 62 -8.59 17.20 -2.13
CA LEU A 62 -8.11 15.84 -2.37
C LEU A 62 -9.21 14.80 -2.10
N GLU A 63 -9.93 14.90 -0.98
CA GLU A 63 -11.05 14.02 -0.63
C GLU A 63 -12.12 14.00 -1.73
N ARG A 64 -12.45 15.16 -2.30
CA ARG A 64 -13.44 15.28 -3.39
C ARG A 64 -12.94 14.69 -4.70
N LYS A 65 -11.66 14.84 -5.02
CA LYS A 65 -11.06 14.25 -6.24
C LYS A 65 -10.99 12.73 -6.12
N ILE A 66 -10.48 12.19 -5.01
CA ILE A 66 -10.35 10.74 -4.79
C ILE A 66 -11.72 10.06 -4.80
N LYS A 67 -12.75 10.63 -4.17
CA LYS A 67 -14.11 10.07 -4.16
C LYS A 67 -14.74 9.93 -5.56
N LYS A 68 -14.22 10.62 -6.58
CA LYS A 68 -14.68 10.49 -7.98
C LYS A 68 -14.00 9.35 -8.73
N ILE A 69 -12.93 8.77 -8.18
CA ILE A 69 -12.24 7.63 -8.77
C ILE A 69 -13.08 6.39 -8.44
N THR A 70 -13.79 5.88 -9.44
CA THR A 70 -14.59 4.66 -9.32
C THR A 70 -14.11 3.60 -10.32
N HIS A 71 -13.92 2.38 -9.82
CA HIS A 71 -13.56 1.21 -10.61
C HIS A 71 -14.55 0.10 -10.33
N SER A 72 -15.02 -0.57 -11.37
CA SER A 72 -16.03 -1.61 -11.22
C SER A 72 -15.50 -2.87 -10.54
N ASN A 73 -14.19 -3.10 -10.51
CA ASN A 73 -13.57 -4.38 -10.15
C ASN A 73 -12.55 -4.27 -8.99
N TYR A 74 -12.34 -3.07 -8.45
CA TYR A 74 -11.62 -2.84 -7.19
C TYR A 74 -12.48 -1.97 -6.30
N THR A 75 -12.78 -2.45 -5.09
CA THR A 75 -13.58 -1.71 -4.12
C THR A 75 -12.72 -1.31 -2.92
N PRO A 76 -12.32 -0.03 -2.80
CA PRO A 76 -11.57 0.45 -1.64
C PRO A 76 -12.45 0.47 -0.39
N LEU A 77 -11.99 -0.15 0.70
CA LEU A 77 -12.73 -0.29 1.96
C LEU A 77 -12.12 0.54 3.08
N ILE A 78 -10.79 0.68 3.05
CA ILE A 78 -10.05 1.65 3.85
C ILE A 78 -9.43 2.62 2.86
N SER A 79 -9.74 3.90 2.98
CA SER A 79 -9.05 4.95 2.23
C SER A 79 -8.46 5.91 3.24
N SER A 80 -7.13 6.07 3.21
CA SER A 80 -6.47 7.09 4.02
C SER A 80 -6.31 8.33 3.16
N PHE A 81 -6.81 9.49 3.60
CA PHE A 81 -6.60 10.74 2.85
C PHE A 81 -5.17 11.29 2.98
N THR A 82 -4.45 10.76 3.95
CA THR A 82 -3.01 10.90 4.15
C THR A 82 -2.36 9.56 3.77
N TYR A 83 -1.05 9.49 3.60
CA TYR A 83 -0.38 8.19 3.50
C TYR A 83 -0.01 7.73 4.91
N GLU A 84 -0.07 6.42 5.16
CA GLU A 84 0.27 5.84 6.45
C GLU A 84 1.64 5.16 6.36
N ILE A 85 2.67 5.85 6.87
CA ILE A 85 4.07 5.39 6.87
C ILE A 85 4.23 4.07 7.63
N ASN A 86 3.54 3.95 8.77
CA ASN A 86 3.57 2.74 9.58
C ASN A 86 2.51 1.71 9.15
N GLY A 87 1.93 1.87 7.96
CA GLY A 87 0.84 1.04 7.46
C GLY A 87 -0.43 1.08 8.30
N PHE A 88 -1.37 0.18 7.98
CA PHE A 88 -2.54 -0.05 8.83
C PHE A 88 -2.14 -0.92 10.02
N PRO A 89 -2.53 -0.56 11.26
CA PRO A 89 -2.45 -1.48 12.39
C PRO A 89 -3.06 -2.84 12.03
N ILE A 90 -2.31 -3.90 12.31
CA ILE A 90 -2.76 -5.29 12.14
C ILE A 90 -3.05 -5.92 13.50
N ASP A 91 -4.14 -6.67 13.58
CA ASP A 91 -4.54 -7.43 14.76
C ASP A 91 -4.67 -8.90 14.36
N ILE A 92 -3.65 -9.70 14.68
CA ILE A 92 -3.62 -11.13 14.30
C ILE A 92 -4.26 -11.95 15.41
N THR A 93 -5.35 -12.63 15.07
CA THR A 93 -6.06 -13.51 15.99
C THR A 93 -5.49 -14.93 15.96
N SER A 94 -5.78 -15.72 16.99
CA SER A 94 -5.50 -17.17 17.00
C SER A 94 -6.45 -17.98 16.11
N ASN A 95 -7.44 -17.35 15.47
CA ASN A 95 -8.44 -18.03 14.66
C ASN A 95 -7.78 -18.65 13.43
N ARG A 96 -8.26 -19.83 13.03
CA ARG A 96 -7.78 -20.50 11.82
C ARG A 96 -8.93 -20.92 10.95
N PHE A 97 -8.79 -20.68 9.65
CA PHE A 97 -9.62 -21.30 8.65
C PHE A 97 -8.75 -22.09 7.70
N ILE A 98 -8.76 -23.41 7.84
CA ILE A 98 -7.97 -24.31 7.01
C ILE A 98 -8.91 -25.38 6.47
N TRP A 99 -9.18 -25.35 5.17
CA TRP A 99 -9.96 -26.37 4.51
C TRP A 99 -9.13 -27.64 4.34
N PRO A 100 -9.64 -28.83 4.71
CA PRO A 100 -8.88 -30.05 4.56
C PRO A 100 -8.63 -30.36 3.09
N ILE A 101 -7.36 -30.55 2.73
CA ILE A 101 -6.98 -31.09 1.42
C ILE A 101 -7.60 -32.49 1.31
N PRO A 102 -8.44 -32.78 0.29
CA PRO A 102 -8.97 -34.11 0.04
C PRO A 102 -7.88 -35.19 0.05
N THR A 103 -8.14 -36.27 0.77
CA THR A 103 -7.14 -37.33 1.03
C THR A 103 -7.57 -38.71 0.56
N ASP A 104 -8.61 -38.81 -0.27
CA ASP A 104 -9.05 -40.09 -0.79
C ASP A 104 -7.96 -40.76 -1.63
N GLY A 105 -7.38 -41.83 -1.05
CA GLY A 105 -6.42 -42.75 -1.69
C GLY A 105 -5.18 -42.10 -2.30
N ASP A 106 -5.18 -41.99 -3.64
CA ASP A 106 -4.03 -41.61 -4.48
C ASP A 106 -3.68 -40.11 -4.39
N ARG A 107 -4.66 -39.23 -4.19
CA ARG A 107 -4.45 -37.76 -4.22
C ARG A 107 -3.45 -37.28 -3.18
N ARG A 108 -3.62 -37.68 -1.91
CA ARG A 108 -2.70 -37.31 -0.82
C ARG A 108 -1.28 -37.80 -1.08
N THR A 109 -1.15 -39.01 -1.60
CA THR A 109 0.15 -39.62 -1.92
C THR A 109 0.83 -38.87 -3.05
N ARG A 110 0.10 -38.56 -4.12
CA ARG A 110 0.63 -37.76 -5.24
C ARG A 110 1.04 -36.36 -4.81
N LEU A 111 0.14 -35.61 -4.18
CA LEU A 111 0.34 -34.21 -3.85
C LEU A 111 1.50 -34.01 -2.85
N ASN A 112 1.52 -34.80 -1.77
CA ASN A 112 2.43 -34.53 -0.65
C ASN A 112 3.69 -35.40 -0.65
N LYS A 113 3.65 -36.63 -1.19
CA LYS A 113 4.83 -37.52 -1.21
C LYS A 113 5.59 -37.46 -2.53
N LYS A 114 4.93 -37.21 -3.66
CA LYS A 114 5.58 -37.23 -4.99
C LYS A 114 5.82 -35.83 -5.57
N LEU A 115 4.97 -34.86 -5.23
CA LEU A 115 4.98 -33.52 -5.85
C LEU A 115 5.31 -32.40 -4.85
N HIS A 116 5.67 -32.73 -3.61
CA HIS A 116 6.20 -31.81 -2.60
C HIS A 116 5.35 -30.54 -2.32
N PHE A 117 4.02 -30.61 -2.50
CA PHE A 117 3.15 -29.45 -2.27
C PHE A 117 3.18 -28.93 -0.83
N GLY A 118 3.52 -29.77 0.16
CA GLY A 118 3.59 -29.38 1.57
C GLY A 118 2.54 -30.08 2.43
N LYS A 119 2.71 -30.02 3.75
CA LYS A 119 1.79 -30.69 4.68
C LYS A 119 0.53 -29.84 4.89
N PRO A 120 -0.63 -30.46 5.16
CA PRO A 120 -1.81 -29.73 5.64
C PRO A 120 -1.46 -28.93 6.89
N GLN A 121 -1.93 -27.69 6.95
CA GLN A 121 -1.72 -26.84 8.12
C GLN A 121 -2.60 -27.26 9.29
N ARG A 122 -2.19 -26.90 10.52
CA ARG A 122 -2.94 -27.25 11.74
C ARG A 122 -4.21 -26.40 11.86
N THR A 123 -5.36 -27.05 12.03
CA THR A 123 -6.67 -26.38 12.20
C THR A 123 -6.96 -26.06 13.67
N ASN A 124 -8.04 -25.33 13.94
CA ASN A 124 -8.67 -25.20 15.26
C ASN A 124 -10.21 -25.14 15.13
N GLU A 125 -10.93 -25.01 16.23
CA GLU A 125 -12.40 -24.97 16.29
C GLU A 125 -13.03 -23.91 15.38
N HIS A 126 -12.33 -22.81 15.11
CA HIS A 126 -12.83 -21.73 14.27
C HIS A 126 -13.00 -22.16 12.81
N THR A 127 -12.27 -23.17 12.34
CA THR A 127 -12.42 -23.70 10.97
C THR A 127 -13.85 -24.16 10.72
N TYR A 128 -14.52 -24.75 11.72
CA TYR A 128 -15.92 -25.15 11.61
C TYR A 128 -16.85 -23.94 11.47
N ILE A 129 -16.58 -22.85 12.19
CA ILE A 129 -17.36 -21.60 12.10
C ILE A 129 -17.30 -21.01 10.70
N TYR A 130 -16.10 -20.96 10.07
CA TYR A 130 -15.97 -20.46 8.70
C TYR A 130 -16.68 -21.37 7.69
N LYS A 131 -16.56 -22.71 7.85
CA LYS A 131 -17.30 -23.67 7.04
C LYS A 131 -18.82 -23.48 7.15
N GLU A 132 -19.36 -23.40 8.36
CA GLU A 132 -20.79 -23.18 8.60
C GLU A 132 -21.29 -21.86 7.97
N ASN A 133 -20.47 -20.81 7.97
CA ASN A 133 -20.82 -19.55 7.31
C ASN A 133 -20.96 -19.72 5.79
N ILE A 134 -20.06 -20.45 5.14
CA ILE A 134 -20.16 -20.75 3.70
C ILE A 134 -21.41 -21.60 3.43
N GLU A 135 -21.64 -22.65 4.22
CA GLU A 135 -22.82 -23.51 4.07
C GLU A 135 -24.12 -22.73 4.26
N LYS A 136 -24.14 -21.81 5.22
CA LYS A 136 -25.28 -20.91 5.45
C LYS A 136 -25.52 -19.99 4.25
N ILE A 137 -24.48 -19.38 3.68
CA ILE A 137 -24.61 -18.57 2.46
C ILE A 137 -25.21 -19.40 1.32
N ILE A 138 -24.71 -20.63 1.12
CA ILE A 138 -25.24 -21.53 0.10
C ILE A 138 -26.71 -21.87 0.36
N LYS A 139 -27.06 -22.20 1.60
CA LYS A 139 -28.43 -22.54 1.98
C LYS A 139 -29.40 -21.36 1.83
N ASP A 140 -28.99 -20.17 2.26
CA ASP A 140 -29.88 -19.01 2.31
C ASP A 140 -30.12 -18.40 0.91
N TYR A 141 -29.13 -18.48 0.00
CA TYR A 141 -29.17 -17.78 -1.28
C TYR A 141 -29.08 -18.68 -2.52
N PHE A 142 -28.59 -19.91 -2.38
CA PHE A 142 -28.27 -20.79 -3.51
C PHE A 142 -28.95 -22.15 -3.44
N GLN A 143 -29.78 -22.44 -2.44
CA GLN A 143 -30.37 -23.77 -2.25
C GLN A 143 -31.09 -24.34 -3.49
N PRO A 144 -31.84 -23.56 -4.30
CA PRO A 144 -32.45 -24.08 -5.53
C PRO A 144 -31.44 -24.58 -6.57
N TYR A 145 -30.21 -24.04 -6.55
CA TYR A 145 -29.14 -24.35 -7.50
C TYR A 145 -28.09 -25.30 -6.93
N ILE A 146 -27.94 -25.30 -5.59
CA ILE A 146 -27.01 -26.14 -4.83
C ILE A 146 -27.80 -26.80 -3.69
N PRO A 147 -28.54 -27.90 -3.97
CA PRO A 147 -29.37 -28.56 -2.95
C PRO A 147 -28.55 -29.18 -1.81
N ASN A 148 -27.27 -29.50 -2.06
CA ASN A 148 -26.37 -30.10 -1.09
C ASN A 148 -25.03 -29.34 -1.04
N ALA A 149 -24.94 -28.41 -0.08
CA ALA A 149 -23.74 -27.59 0.13
C ALA A 149 -22.49 -28.42 0.40
N ASN A 150 -22.58 -29.46 1.24
CA ASN A 150 -21.44 -30.32 1.57
C ASN A 150 -20.89 -31.05 0.34
N LYS A 151 -21.77 -31.58 -0.51
CA LYS A 151 -21.37 -32.22 -1.78
C LYS A 151 -20.65 -31.21 -2.68
N PHE A 152 -21.24 -30.04 -2.88
CA PHE A 152 -20.66 -28.98 -3.71
C PHE A 152 -19.28 -28.50 -3.22
N LEU A 153 -19.10 -28.33 -1.91
CA LEU A 153 -17.83 -27.93 -1.32
C LEU A 153 -16.77 -29.04 -1.46
N ASN A 154 -17.14 -30.30 -1.24
CA ASN A 154 -16.21 -31.43 -1.40
C ASN A 154 -15.78 -31.62 -2.87
N GLU A 155 -16.71 -31.51 -3.82
CA GLU A 155 -16.40 -31.58 -5.25
C GLU A 155 -15.46 -30.45 -5.67
N THR A 156 -15.70 -29.23 -5.18
CA THR A 156 -14.83 -28.07 -5.42
C THR A 156 -13.43 -28.29 -4.84
N ALA A 157 -13.31 -28.84 -3.63
CA ALA A 157 -12.01 -29.16 -3.04
C ALA A 157 -11.26 -30.23 -3.86
N ASN A 158 -11.97 -31.22 -4.41
CA ASN A 158 -11.38 -32.23 -5.29
C ASN A 158 -10.85 -31.62 -6.59
N GLU A 159 -11.64 -30.75 -7.24
CA GLU A 159 -11.22 -30.04 -8.46
C GLU A 159 -9.93 -29.24 -8.25
N ILE A 160 -9.82 -28.52 -7.13
CA ILE A 160 -8.62 -27.73 -6.80
C ILE A 160 -7.42 -28.61 -6.52
N THR A 161 -7.64 -29.75 -5.86
CA THR A 161 -6.58 -30.74 -5.64
C THR A 161 -6.07 -31.31 -6.95
N ASP A 162 -6.98 -31.67 -7.86
CA ASP A 162 -6.64 -32.22 -9.17
C ASP A 162 -5.91 -31.16 -10.03
N LYS A 163 -6.34 -29.88 -9.99
CA LYS A 163 -5.64 -28.76 -10.62
C LYS A 163 -4.21 -28.58 -10.09
N PHE A 164 -3.99 -28.67 -8.77
CA PHE A 164 -2.63 -28.59 -8.23
C PHE A 164 -1.76 -29.77 -8.66
N ILE A 165 -2.31 -30.99 -8.75
CA ILE A 165 -1.59 -32.15 -9.26
C ILE A 165 -1.16 -31.91 -10.72
N GLU A 166 -2.04 -31.35 -11.55
CA GLU A 166 -1.74 -31.02 -12.95
C GLU A 166 -0.68 -29.92 -13.07
N ASP A 167 -0.85 -28.81 -12.35
CA ASP A 167 0.11 -27.70 -12.32
C ASP A 167 1.52 -28.18 -11.91
N LEU A 168 1.62 -28.98 -10.85
CA LEU A 168 2.89 -29.53 -10.36
C LEU A 168 3.53 -30.50 -11.35
N LYS A 169 2.73 -31.33 -12.05
CA LYS A 169 3.25 -32.19 -13.14
C LYS A 169 3.75 -31.39 -14.33
N ALA A 170 3.17 -30.21 -14.56
CA ALA A 170 3.63 -29.24 -15.55
C ALA A 170 4.80 -28.37 -15.06
N ASN A 171 5.44 -28.72 -13.94
CA ASN A 171 6.55 -27.99 -13.31
C ASN A 171 6.21 -26.55 -12.90
N LYS A 172 4.92 -26.22 -12.69
CA LYS A 172 4.55 -24.93 -12.11
C LYS A 172 4.85 -24.92 -10.61
N LEU A 173 5.38 -23.79 -10.12
CA LEU A 173 5.68 -23.61 -8.71
C LEU A 173 4.38 -23.51 -7.89
N ARG A 174 4.11 -24.52 -7.07
CA ARG A 174 2.94 -24.58 -6.17
C ARG A 174 3.35 -25.20 -4.84
N PHE A 175 3.05 -24.53 -3.74
CA PHE A 175 3.28 -25.07 -2.39
C PHE A 175 2.31 -24.47 -1.38
N ASN A 176 1.93 -25.24 -0.37
CA ASN A 176 0.97 -24.87 0.65
C ASN A 176 1.63 -24.06 1.78
N LYS A 177 1.88 -22.77 1.52
CA LYS A 177 2.38 -21.84 2.54
C LYS A 177 1.27 -21.37 3.49
N TRP A 178 1.65 -20.96 4.70
CA TRP A 178 0.76 -20.23 5.59
C TRP A 178 0.44 -18.86 4.98
N LEU A 179 -0.82 -18.47 5.09
CA LEU A 179 -1.33 -17.18 4.67
C LEU A 179 -2.08 -16.51 5.82
N TYR A 180 -2.38 -15.23 5.66
CA TYR A 180 -3.38 -14.54 6.46
C TYR A 180 -4.65 -14.30 5.65
N GLY A 181 -5.79 -14.44 6.31
CA GLY A 181 -7.08 -13.99 5.81
C GLY A 181 -7.61 -12.80 6.60
N VAL A 182 -8.49 -12.02 5.99
CA VAL A 182 -9.09 -10.83 6.60
C VAL A 182 -10.40 -11.19 7.31
N SER A 183 -10.42 -11.03 8.63
CA SER A 183 -11.59 -11.31 9.46
C SER A 183 -12.58 -10.14 9.46
N LYS A 184 -12.08 -8.92 9.74
CA LYS A 184 -12.87 -7.69 9.81
C LYS A 184 -11.98 -6.45 9.82
N ILE A 185 -12.57 -5.29 9.55
CA ILE A 185 -11.91 -3.99 9.64
C ILE A 185 -12.50 -3.20 10.81
N LYS A 186 -11.68 -2.86 11.82
CA LYS A 186 -12.10 -2.09 13.01
C LYS A 186 -11.81 -0.60 12.81
N GLY A 187 -12.82 0.24 13.04
CA GLY A 187 -12.65 1.70 13.11
C GLY A 187 -12.09 2.37 11.86
N LYS A 188 -12.23 1.75 10.68
CA LYS A 188 -11.65 2.20 9.39
C LYS A 188 -10.13 2.31 9.35
N LYS A 189 -9.42 1.70 10.31
CA LYS A 189 -7.96 1.88 10.43
C LYS A 189 -7.20 0.62 10.80
N MET A 190 -7.86 -0.40 11.36
CA MET A 190 -7.19 -1.62 11.78
C MET A 190 -7.75 -2.84 11.05
N ILE A 191 -6.86 -3.65 10.48
CA ILE A 191 -7.21 -4.89 9.78
C ILE A 191 -7.01 -6.04 10.76
N GLN A 192 -8.09 -6.77 11.07
CA GLN A 192 -8.00 -7.97 11.89
C GLN A 192 -7.83 -9.19 11.00
N LEU A 193 -6.81 -9.99 11.30
CA LEU A 193 -6.40 -11.15 10.51
C LEU A 193 -6.64 -12.47 11.25
N TYR A 194 -6.82 -13.54 10.47
CA TYR A 194 -6.84 -14.93 10.93
C TYR A 194 -5.86 -15.76 10.09
N HIS A 195 -5.44 -16.92 10.59
CA HIS A 195 -4.52 -17.77 9.85
C HIS A 195 -5.27 -18.65 8.82
N SER A 196 -4.74 -18.69 7.59
CA SER A 196 -5.20 -19.53 6.48
C SER A 196 -4.02 -20.21 5.79
N ASP A 197 -4.27 -20.88 4.67
CA ASP A 197 -3.22 -21.45 3.82
C ASP A 197 -3.55 -21.32 2.33
N TYR A 198 -2.53 -21.53 1.49
CA TYR A 198 -2.65 -21.37 0.04
C TYR A 198 -3.72 -22.28 -0.58
N PHE A 199 -3.87 -23.51 -0.07
CA PHE A 199 -4.94 -24.40 -0.51
C PHE A 199 -6.32 -23.83 -0.19
N THR A 200 -6.55 -23.38 1.05
CA THR A 200 -7.84 -22.80 1.48
C THR A 200 -8.16 -21.54 0.69
N PHE A 201 -7.15 -20.70 0.41
CA PHE A 201 -7.30 -19.55 -0.46
C PHE A 201 -7.82 -19.95 -1.85
N LYS A 202 -7.12 -20.83 -2.57
CA LYS A 202 -7.54 -21.24 -3.92
C LYS A 202 -8.88 -21.99 -3.92
N PHE A 203 -9.14 -22.79 -2.89
CA PHE A 203 -10.44 -23.43 -2.69
C PHE A 203 -11.57 -22.40 -2.58
N THR A 204 -11.44 -21.43 -1.68
CA THR A 204 -12.50 -20.45 -1.41
C THR A 204 -12.72 -19.48 -2.57
N VAL A 205 -11.67 -19.09 -3.29
CA VAL A 205 -11.79 -18.33 -4.54
C VAL A 205 -12.60 -19.12 -5.57
N HIS A 206 -12.34 -20.43 -5.73
CA HIS A 206 -13.10 -21.26 -6.68
C HIS A 206 -14.55 -21.47 -6.27
N VAL A 207 -14.82 -21.64 -4.97
CA VAL A 207 -16.20 -21.65 -4.43
C VAL A 207 -16.88 -20.33 -4.78
N TYR A 208 -16.26 -19.21 -4.47
CA TYR A 208 -16.80 -17.88 -4.75
C TYR A 208 -17.09 -17.68 -6.24
N ASN A 209 -16.18 -18.06 -7.13
CA ASN A 209 -16.36 -17.93 -8.58
C ASN A 209 -17.53 -18.77 -9.11
N LYS A 210 -17.69 -20.00 -8.61
CA LYS A 210 -18.86 -20.83 -8.93
C LYS A 210 -20.16 -20.18 -8.47
N LEU A 211 -20.19 -19.61 -7.26
CA LEU A 211 -21.36 -18.88 -6.74
C LEU A 211 -21.64 -17.61 -7.56
N LYS A 212 -20.61 -16.85 -7.92
CA LYS A 212 -20.69 -15.64 -8.75
C LYS A 212 -21.27 -15.94 -10.14
N LYS A 213 -20.90 -17.06 -10.75
CA LYS A 213 -21.49 -17.52 -12.01
C LYS A 213 -22.99 -17.81 -11.87
N ILE A 214 -23.42 -18.40 -10.76
CA ILE A 214 -24.85 -18.63 -10.49
C ILE A 214 -25.57 -17.29 -10.30
N ILE A 215 -24.96 -16.35 -9.55
CA ILE A 215 -25.48 -15.00 -9.36
C ILE A 215 -25.72 -14.31 -10.70
N SER A 216 -24.72 -14.27 -11.58
CA SER A 216 -24.81 -13.56 -12.86
C SER A 216 -25.81 -14.23 -13.81
N THR A 217 -25.86 -15.56 -13.85
CA THR A 217 -26.78 -16.32 -14.71
C THR A 217 -28.24 -16.14 -14.31
N ASN A 218 -28.51 -15.96 -13.01
CA ASN A 218 -29.86 -15.92 -12.46
C ASN A 218 -30.25 -14.55 -11.89
N SER A 219 -29.42 -13.52 -12.08
CA SER A 219 -29.61 -12.16 -11.56
C SER A 219 -29.92 -12.12 -10.06
N LEU A 220 -29.24 -12.94 -9.26
CA LEU A 220 -29.50 -13.05 -7.82
C LEU A 220 -28.94 -11.84 -7.06
N GLN A 221 -29.70 -11.32 -6.10
CA GLN A 221 -29.17 -10.36 -5.12
C GLN A 221 -28.66 -11.11 -3.90
N THR A 222 -27.36 -11.03 -3.64
CA THR A 222 -26.72 -11.77 -2.53
C THR A 222 -25.66 -10.91 -1.84
N PRO A 223 -25.18 -11.30 -0.65
CA PRO A 223 -24.03 -10.64 -0.03
C PRO A 223 -22.74 -10.69 -0.88
N LEU A 224 -22.69 -11.56 -1.89
CA LEU A 224 -21.56 -11.73 -2.82
C LEU A 224 -21.74 -10.93 -4.13
N SER A 225 -22.73 -10.04 -4.23
CA SER A 225 -22.93 -9.21 -5.45
C SER A 225 -22.62 -7.72 -5.25
N HIS A 226 -22.45 -7.26 -4.00
CA HIS A 226 -22.22 -5.85 -3.68
C HIS A 226 -21.20 -5.69 -2.54
N TYR A 227 -20.12 -4.94 -2.81
CA TYR A 227 -18.96 -4.78 -1.92
C TYR A 227 -18.86 -3.41 -1.26
N THR A 228 -19.98 -2.75 -1.01
CA THR A 228 -19.99 -1.30 -0.82
C THR A 228 -19.68 -0.81 0.60
N ASP A 229 -19.59 -1.69 1.61
CA ASP A 229 -19.29 -1.26 2.98
C ASP A 229 -18.57 -2.31 3.85
N LEU A 230 -18.11 -1.85 5.02
CA LEU A 230 -17.39 -2.66 6.01
C LEU A 230 -18.24 -3.78 6.65
N LYS A 231 -19.57 -3.64 6.69
CA LYS A 231 -20.46 -4.67 7.27
C LYS A 231 -20.53 -5.90 6.36
N HIS A 232 -20.28 -5.74 5.06
CA HIS A 232 -20.21 -6.85 4.12
C HIS A 232 -18.94 -7.70 4.31
N ILE A 233 -17.83 -7.11 4.77
CA ILE A 233 -16.56 -7.83 4.99
C ILE A 233 -16.73 -9.00 5.97
N GLU A 234 -17.46 -8.79 7.08
CA GLU A 234 -17.64 -9.86 8.08
C GLU A 234 -18.42 -11.06 7.52
N ARG A 235 -19.26 -10.85 6.50
CA ARG A 235 -19.97 -11.93 5.79
C ARG A 235 -19.09 -12.61 4.75
N LEU A 236 -18.17 -11.84 4.15
CA LEU A 236 -17.23 -12.28 3.13
C LEU A 236 -15.96 -12.90 3.72
N LYS A 237 -15.72 -12.78 5.03
CA LYS A 237 -14.51 -13.29 5.69
C LYS A 237 -14.09 -14.72 5.30
N PRO A 238 -14.99 -15.70 5.03
CA PRO A 238 -14.56 -17.03 4.60
C PRO A 238 -14.01 -17.07 3.17
N PHE A 239 -14.15 -16.00 2.39
CA PHE A 239 -13.61 -15.86 1.03
C PHE A 239 -12.37 -14.95 0.99
N LEU A 240 -12.09 -14.21 2.06
CA LEU A 240 -10.93 -13.31 2.17
C LEU A 240 -9.74 -14.04 2.82
N ASN A 241 -9.23 -15.09 2.18
CA ASN A 241 -8.18 -15.98 2.72
C ASN A 241 -6.75 -15.59 2.32
N SER A 242 -6.59 -14.44 1.67
CA SER A 242 -5.32 -13.86 1.30
C SER A 242 -5.38 -12.35 1.51
N ILE A 243 -4.23 -11.76 1.83
CA ILE A 243 -4.00 -10.32 1.85
C ILE A 243 -2.68 -10.02 1.17
N GLY A 244 -2.73 -9.22 0.11
CA GLY A 244 -1.57 -8.72 -0.64
C GLY A 244 -1.11 -7.34 -0.18
N ILE A 245 0.13 -7.01 -0.55
CA ILE A 245 0.66 -5.65 -0.57
C ILE A 245 1.32 -5.35 -1.91
N GLY A 246 0.59 -4.64 -2.73
CA GLY A 246 1.01 -4.18 -4.05
C GLY A 246 1.18 -2.67 -4.10
N GLY A 247 2.03 -2.20 -5.00
CA GLY A 247 2.29 -0.78 -5.07
C GLY A 247 3.16 -0.31 -6.22
N PHE A 248 3.32 1.01 -6.28
CA PHE A 248 4.17 1.64 -7.28
C PHE A 248 5.46 2.17 -6.68
N LEU A 249 6.54 2.02 -7.45
CA LEU A 249 7.70 2.88 -7.31
C LEU A 249 7.43 4.23 -7.98
N ILE A 250 7.84 5.29 -7.30
CA ILE A 250 7.91 6.65 -7.82
C ILE A 250 9.37 7.08 -7.84
N LEU A 251 9.81 7.74 -8.90
CA LEU A 251 11.19 8.23 -9.04
C LEU A 251 11.23 9.45 -9.97
N ASP A 252 12.33 10.22 -9.93
CA ASP A 252 12.59 11.29 -10.90
C ASP A 252 13.95 11.08 -11.59
N ARG A 253 13.94 10.91 -12.92
CA ARG A 253 15.16 10.80 -13.75
C ARG A 253 15.62 12.13 -14.36
N GLY A 254 15.26 13.24 -13.74
CA GLY A 254 15.49 14.60 -14.24
C GLY A 254 14.38 15.12 -15.16
N LYS A 255 13.18 14.51 -15.10
CA LYS A 255 12.01 14.87 -15.91
C LYS A 255 10.76 15.17 -15.07
N GLY A 256 10.90 15.18 -13.75
CA GLY A 256 9.79 15.17 -12.81
C GLY A 256 9.38 13.75 -12.46
N ASP A 257 8.40 13.64 -11.55
CA ASP A 257 7.93 12.36 -11.02
C ASP A 257 7.42 11.42 -12.13
N GLU A 258 7.90 10.19 -12.10
CA GLU A 258 7.49 9.07 -12.95
C GLU A 258 6.94 7.94 -12.07
N ILE A 259 5.83 7.32 -12.50
CA ILE A 259 5.31 6.07 -11.92
C ILE A 259 5.88 4.90 -12.72
N VAL A 260 6.44 3.92 -12.03
CA VAL A 260 7.00 2.71 -12.65
C VAL A 260 5.94 1.62 -12.73
N PHE A 261 5.58 1.16 -13.92
CA PHE A 261 4.65 0.05 -14.13
C PHE A 261 5.40 -1.23 -14.44
N GLY A 262 4.89 -2.37 -13.95
CA GLY A 262 5.32 -3.70 -14.41
C GLY A 262 4.38 -4.23 -15.48
N TRP A 263 4.90 -4.75 -16.59
CA TRP A 263 4.09 -5.55 -17.54
C TRP A 263 4.15 -7.03 -17.17
N ARG A 264 2.99 -7.58 -16.77
CA ARG A 264 2.85 -9.00 -16.43
C ARG A 264 2.78 -9.86 -17.69
N ASP A 265 3.71 -10.80 -17.88
CA ASP A 265 3.67 -11.69 -19.06
C ASP A 265 2.50 -12.67 -18.96
N ASN A 266 1.88 -12.98 -20.11
CA ASN A 266 0.73 -13.88 -20.26
C ASN A 266 0.99 -15.32 -19.82
N ARG A 267 2.26 -15.72 -19.61
CA ARG A 267 2.65 -17.13 -19.54
C ARG A 267 2.79 -17.68 -18.13
N SER A 268 3.00 -16.84 -17.12
CA SER A 268 3.55 -17.28 -15.83
C SER A 268 2.79 -16.80 -14.60
N CYS A 269 1.87 -15.83 -14.73
CA CYS A 269 1.21 -15.22 -13.59
C CYS A 269 -0.31 -15.11 -13.73
N GLU A 270 -1.01 -15.01 -12.59
CA GLU A 270 -2.39 -14.53 -12.56
C GLU A 270 -2.38 -13.04 -12.97
N SER A 271 -3.35 -12.62 -13.80
CA SER A 271 -3.37 -11.31 -14.47
C SER A 271 -2.26 -11.05 -15.50
N GLY A 272 -1.83 -12.06 -16.27
CA GLY A 272 -0.99 -11.85 -17.44
C GLY A 272 -1.67 -10.95 -18.49
N GLY A 273 -0.91 -10.05 -19.11
CA GLY A 273 -1.40 -9.15 -20.17
C GLY A 273 -1.92 -7.82 -19.67
N TYR A 274 -1.58 -7.47 -18.43
CA TYR A 274 -1.92 -6.20 -17.81
C TYR A 274 -0.65 -5.44 -17.37
N TRP A 275 -0.69 -4.12 -17.53
CA TRP A 275 0.03 -3.19 -16.70
C TRP A 275 -0.43 -3.32 -15.25
N HIS A 276 0.55 -3.51 -14.39
CA HIS A 276 0.34 -3.81 -12.99
C HIS A 276 1.30 -2.99 -12.11
N PHE A 277 1.22 -3.21 -10.80
CA PHE A 277 2.15 -2.70 -9.81
C PHE A 277 3.61 -2.96 -10.17
N THR A 278 4.52 -2.15 -9.61
CA THR A 278 5.97 -2.39 -9.73
C THR A 278 6.41 -3.55 -8.84
N TYR A 279 5.71 -3.76 -7.74
CA TYR A 279 5.93 -4.84 -6.79
C TYR A 279 4.57 -5.27 -6.26
N ASP A 280 4.39 -6.58 -6.04
CA ASP A 280 3.19 -7.16 -5.45
C ASP A 280 3.58 -8.41 -4.67
N GLU A 281 3.12 -8.55 -3.44
CA GLU A 281 3.48 -9.70 -2.62
C GLU A 281 2.40 -10.03 -1.60
N THR A 282 2.20 -11.33 -1.36
CA THR A 282 1.30 -11.81 -0.32
C THR A 282 1.91 -11.60 1.07
N PHE A 283 1.14 -11.02 1.98
CA PHE A 283 1.52 -10.90 3.39
C PHE A 283 1.35 -12.22 4.14
N THR A 284 2.43 -12.68 4.79
CA THR A 284 2.53 -14.00 5.40
C THR A 284 3.02 -13.93 6.85
N PRO A 285 2.90 -15.02 7.64
CA PRO A 285 3.46 -15.05 9.00
C PRO A 285 4.97 -14.81 9.09
N ASP A 286 5.71 -15.08 8.02
CA ASP A 286 7.16 -14.85 7.99
C ASP A 286 7.49 -13.35 8.07
N ASP A 287 6.61 -12.49 7.53
CA ASP A 287 6.75 -11.03 7.60
C ASP A 287 6.58 -10.48 9.02
N VAL A 288 5.82 -11.19 9.86
CA VAL A 288 5.62 -10.86 11.27
C VAL A 288 6.77 -11.43 12.12
N ALA A 289 7.20 -12.67 11.83
CA ALA A 289 8.28 -13.32 12.57
C ALA A 289 9.65 -12.64 12.34
N ASN A 290 9.85 -12.06 11.15
CA ASN A 290 11.06 -11.33 10.79
C ASN A 290 11.05 -9.84 11.17
N ASP A 291 10.00 -9.36 11.84
CA ASP A 291 10.03 -8.03 12.46
C ASP A 291 11.08 -8.04 13.59
N THR A 292 12.23 -7.45 13.29
CA THR A 292 13.38 -7.48 14.20
C THR A 292 13.50 -6.21 15.05
N LYS A 293 12.58 -5.24 14.95
CA LYS A 293 12.73 -3.93 15.63
C LYS A 293 11.41 -3.24 16.01
N GLY A 294 10.28 -3.95 16.03
CA GLY A 294 8.97 -3.35 16.30
C GLY A 294 8.40 -2.58 15.09
N GLU A 295 8.85 -2.93 13.89
CA GLU A 295 8.28 -2.45 12.63
C GLU A 295 6.94 -3.14 12.36
N ASN A 296 5.96 -2.43 11.80
CA ASN A 296 4.71 -3.08 11.39
C ASN A 296 5.02 -4.15 10.32
N GLY A 297 4.55 -5.40 10.52
CA GLY A 297 4.76 -6.50 9.58
C GLY A 297 4.37 -6.19 8.13
N MET A 298 3.40 -5.28 7.90
CA MET A 298 3.08 -4.80 6.55
C MET A 298 4.24 -4.06 5.88
N ILE A 299 5.03 -3.30 6.63
CA ILE A 299 6.23 -2.63 6.12
C ILE A 299 7.34 -3.63 5.86
N THR A 300 7.49 -4.66 6.71
CA THR A 300 8.41 -5.79 6.44
C THR A 300 8.06 -6.46 5.11
N CYS A 301 6.78 -6.69 4.85
CA CYS A 301 6.29 -7.26 3.60
C CYS A 301 6.55 -6.36 2.39
N LEU A 302 6.31 -5.03 2.51
CA LEU A 302 6.64 -4.07 1.46
C LEU A 302 8.14 -4.10 1.11
N LYS A 303 9.01 -4.07 2.12
CA LYS A 303 10.47 -4.13 1.91
C LYS A 303 10.91 -5.45 1.28
N ARG A 304 10.22 -6.55 1.60
CA ARG A 304 10.44 -7.85 0.95
C ARG A 304 9.98 -7.83 -0.50
N ALA A 305 8.80 -7.28 -0.80
CA ALA A 305 8.31 -7.09 -2.17
C ALA A 305 9.31 -6.29 -3.01
N LEU A 306 9.84 -5.18 -2.47
CA LEU A 306 10.87 -4.37 -3.14
C LEU A 306 12.16 -5.16 -3.46
N PHE A 307 12.51 -6.12 -2.60
CA PHE A 307 13.67 -6.97 -2.80
C PHE A 307 13.40 -8.09 -3.82
N GLU A 308 12.27 -8.80 -3.70
CA GLU A 308 11.97 -9.97 -4.54
C GLU A 308 11.55 -9.57 -5.97
N GLU A 309 10.73 -8.54 -6.12
CA GLU A 309 10.18 -8.08 -7.42
C GLU A 309 11.09 -7.08 -8.14
N VAL A 310 11.84 -6.27 -7.37
CA VAL A 310 12.62 -5.15 -7.92
C VAL A 310 14.11 -5.22 -7.64
N GLY A 311 14.56 -6.22 -6.88
CA GLY A 311 15.97 -6.51 -6.63
C GLY A 311 16.66 -5.53 -5.67
N LEU A 312 15.91 -4.61 -5.06
CA LEU A 312 16.47 -3.62 -4.14
C LEU A 312 16.80 -4.27 -2.80
N THR A 313 18.09 -4.48 -2.52
CA THR A 313 18.52 -5.04 -1.23
C THR A 313 18.14 -4.13 -0.07
N TYR A 314 17.96 -4.69 1.13
CA TYR A 314 17.69 -3.90 2.34
C TYR A 314 18.78 -2.84 2.64
N HIS A 315 20.00 -3.03 2.14
CA HIS A 315 21.05 -2.02 2.24
C HIS A 315 20.77 -0.85 1.30
N GLN A 316 20.51 -1.13 0.01
CA GLN A 316 20.16 -0.11 -0.97
C GLN A 316 18.89 0.64 -0.56
N GLN A 317 17.85 -0.05 -0.08
CA GLN A 317 16.63 0.60 0.41
C GLN A 317 16.91 1.68 1.48
N LYS A 318 17.92 1.50 2.35
CA LYS A 318 18.33 2.52 3.35
C LYS A 318 19.11 3.69 2.74
N ILE A 319 19.67 3.50 1.54
CA ILE A 319 20.42 4.51 0.80
C ILE A 319 19.49 5.38 -0.02
N CYS A 320 18.58 4.75 -0.75
CA CYS A 320 17.77 5.42 -1.76
C CYS A 320 16.33 5.67 -1.35
N MET A 321 15.91 5.29 -0.13
CA MET A 321 14.55 5.53 0.35
C MET A 321 14.55 6.06 1.79
N HIS A 322 13.81 7.15 2.00
CA HIS A 322 13.49 7.61 3.34
C HIS A 322 12.28 6.82 3.88
N PRO A 323 12.23 6.44 5.18
CA PRO A 323 11.06 5.78 5.76
C PRO A 323 9.74 6.55 5.55
N ASN A 324 9.77 7.88 5.59
CA ASN A 324 8.57 8.70 5.34
C ASN A 324 8.17 8.79 3.85
N HIS A 325 8.94 8.19 2.96
CA HIS A 325 8.76 8.24 1.51
C HIS A 325 8.29 6.89 0.96
N MET A 326 7.85 6.01 1.85
CA MET A 326 7.04 4.84 1.57
C MET A 326 5.79 4.88 2.44
N GLY A 327 4.71 4.27 1.97
CA GLY A 327 3.50 4.21 2.76
C GLY A 327 2.34 3.52 2.08
N ILE A 328 1.31 3.27 2.87
CA ILE A 328 0.06 2.68 2.42
C ILE A 328 -0.96 3.78 2.13
N ILE A 329 -1.67 3.64 1.01
CA ILE A 329 -2.63 4.60 0.45
C ILE A 329 -4.05 4.19 0.79
N ASP A 330 -4.39 2.94 0.49
CA ASP A 330 -5.70 2.35 0.74
C ASP A 330 -5.61 0.82 0.85
N ALA A 331 -6.73 0.20 1.19
CA ALA A 331 -6.89 -1.24 1.11
C ALA A 331 -8.32 -1.61 0.74
N GLY A 332 -8.49 -2.68 -0.03
CA GLY A 332 -9.76 -2.99 -0.67
C GLY A 332 -9.86 -4.42 -1.17
N ILE A 333 -10.99 -4.72 -1.81
CA ILE A 333 -11.24 -6.02 -2.43
C ILE A 333 -11.07 -5.90 -3.93
N ILE A 334 -10.22 -6.75 -4.51
CA ILE A 334 -10.16 -7.03 -5.93
C ILE A 334 -11.23 -8.07 -6.24
N HIS A 335 -12.06 -7.80 -7.25
CA HIS A 335 -13.05 -8.74 -7.73
C HIS A 335 -13.18 -8.68 -9.25
N THR A 336 -12.58 -9.64 -9.94
CA THR A 336 -12.62 -9.73 -11.40
C THR A 336 -13.52 -10.86 -11.89
N ASP A 337 -13.83 -10.83 -13.18
CA ASP A 337 -14.64 -11.81 -13.90
C ASP A 337 -13.83 -12.34 -15.09
N GLY A 338 -14.30 -13.43 -15.72
CA GLY A 338 -13.72 -13.93 -16.96
C GLY A 338 -12.53 -14.85 -16.72
N ASP A 339 -11.41 -14.60 -17.40
CA ASP A 339 -10.21 -15.46 -17.27
C ASP A 339 -9.34 -15.10 -16.06
N ASP A 340 -9.47 -13.88 -15.52
CA ASP A 340 -8.71 -13.40 -14.36
C ASP A 340 -9.28 -13.91 -13.02
N ASN A 341 -10.62 -13.91 -12.86
CA ASN A 341 -11.37 -14.60 -11.77
C ASN A 341 -10.78 -14.44 -10.34
N ARG A 342 -10.29 -13.25 -10.01
CA ARG A 342 -9.70 -12.93 -8.70
C ARG A 342 -10.76 -12.53 -7.68
N PHE A 343 -10.55 -12.95 -6.45
CA PHE A 343 -11.27 -12.44 -5.27
C PHE A 343 -10.30 -12.35 -4.09
N GLU A 344 -9.72 -11.17 -3.91
CA GLU A 344 -8.53 -10.97 -3.09
C GLU A 344 -8.63 -9.66 -2.31
N PHE A 345 -7.94 -9.58 -1.18
CA PHE A 345 -7.83 -8.35 -0.41
C PHE A 345 -6.45 -7.75 -0.64
N GLU A 346 -6.39 -6.48 -1.03
CA GLU A 346 -5.17 -5.81 -1.44
C GLU A 346 -4.89 -4.59 -0.57
N VAL A 347 -3.63 -4.40 -0.20
CA VAL A 347 -3.15 -3.20 0.49
C VAL A 347 -2.31 -2.39 -0.47
N CYS A 348 -2.90 -1.34 -1.04
CA CYS A 348 -2.24 -0.52 -2.04
C CYS A 348 -1.23 0.46 -1.40
N SER A 349 0.00 0.42 -1.90
CA SER A 349 1.14 1.14 -1.31
C SER A 349 1.99 1.87 -2.36
N PHE A 350 2.91 2.70 -1.90
CA PHE A 350 3.94 3.29 -2.75
C PHE A 350 5.27 3.34 -2.02
N ALA A 351 6.33 3.40 -2.80
CA ALA A 351 7.66 3.76 -2.32
C ALA A 351 8.30 4.72 -3.31
N ARG A 352 8.99 5.75 -2.81
CA ARG A 352 9.75 6.68 -3.63
C ARG A 352 11.23 6.34 -3.55
N LEU A 353 11.84 6.25 -4.72
CA LEU A 353 13.25 5.99 -4.93
C LEU A 353 13.95 7.31 -5.26
N CYS A 354 15.04 7.60 -4.55
CA CYS A 354 15.75 8.87 -4.62
C CYS A 354 17.18 8.61 -5.05
N PHE A 355 17.57 9.17 -6.19
CA PHE A 355 18.90 8.97 -6.77
C PHE A 355 19.93 9.92 -6.15
N SER A 356 21.17 9.45 -6.07
CA SER A 356 22.32 10.18 -5.54
C SER A 356 23.62 9.62 -6.11
N ASP A 357 24.75 10.23 -5.75
CA ASP A 357 26.08 9.70 -6.09
C ASP A 357 26.33 8.29 -5.49
N GLU A 358 25.66 7.93 -4.39
CA GLU A 358 25.75 6.61 -3.75
C GLU A 358 24.82 5.56 -4.39
N PHE A 359 23.78 6.00 -5.12
CA PHE A 359 22.80 5.12 -5.73
C PHE A 359 22.17 5.79 -6.95
N THR A 360 22.59 5.34 -8.14
CA THR A 360 22.23 5.91 -9.43
C THR A 360 21.07 5.16 -10.09
N ILE A 361 20.55 5.69 -11.20
CA ILE A 361 19.58 4.99 -12.03
C ILE A 361 20.14 3.68 -12.58
N ASP A 362 21.44 3.64 -12.93
CA ASP A 362 22.09 2.43 -13.43
C ASP A 362 22.14 1.35 -12.35
N ASP A 363 22.37 1.73 -11.09
CA ASP A 363 22.31 0.80 -9.95
C ASP A 363 20.91 0.20 -9.77
N PHE A 364 19.86 1.00 -9.97
CA PHE A 364 18.48 0.50 -9.95
C PHE A 364 18.21 -0.48 -11.08
N ILE A 365 18.55 -0.12 -12.32
CA ILE A 365 18.36 -1.00 -13.49
C ILE A 365 19.15 -2.30 -13.34
N ASN A 366 20.38 -2.24 -12.83
CA ASN A 366 21.18 -3.43 -12.54
C ASN A 366 20.55 -4.28 -11.43
N SER A 367 20.02 -3.66 -10.38
CA SER A 367 19.34 -4.39 -9.30
C SER A 367 18.13 -5.18 -9.81
N TYR A 368 17.33 -4.57 -10.70
CA TYR A 368 16.17 -5.23 -11.30
C TYR A 368 16.53 -6.51 -12.08
N GLN A 369 17.72 -6.57 -12.71
CA GLN A 369 18.16 -7.77 -13.44
C GLN A 369 18.38 -8.99 -12.53
N PHE A 370 18.58 -8.76 -11.22
CA PHE A 370 18.76 -9.81 -10.22
C PHE A 370 17.51 -10.02 -9.36
N ALA A 371 16.42 -9.32 -9.65
CA ALA A 371 15.16 -9.52 -8.97
C ALA A 371 14.65 -10.94 -9.28
N LYS A 372 14.33 -11.66 -8.20
CA LYS A 372 13.95 -13.07 -8.24
C LYS A 372 12.69 -13.28 -9.08
N ASP A 373 11.74 -12.36 -8.95
CA ASP A 373 10.41 -12.49 -9.56
C ASP A 373 10.31 -11.71 -10.88
N ALA A 374 11.22 -10.77 -11.18
CA ALA A 374 11.28 -10.12 -12.49
C ALA A 374 11.50 -11.13 -13.65
N ALA A 375 12.32 -12.15 -13.44
CA ALA A 375 12.55 -13.19 -14.45
C ALA A 375 11.33 -14.12 -14.66
N ILE A 376 10.35 -14.09 -13.75
CA ILE A 376 9.24 -15.04 -13.68
C ILE A 376 7.90 -14.36 -13.98
N GLU A 377 7.63 -13.17 -13.43
CA GLU A 377 6.32 -12.53 -13.43
C GLU A 377 6.25 -11.24 -14.25
N THR A 378 7.27 -10.37 -14.14
CA THR A 378 7.27 -9.03 -14.75
C THR A 378 8.26 -8.93 -15.91
N SER A 379 7.75 -8.92 -17.13
CA SER A 379 8.59 -8.94 -18.34
C SER A 379 9.45 -7.68 -18.53
N ASN A 380 8.93 -6.50 -18.16
CA ASN A 380 9.58 -5.20 -18.33
C ASN A 380 9.00 -4.17 -17.36
N LEU A 381 9.84 -3.20 -17.00
CA LEU A 381 9.42 -1.97 -16.33
C LEU A 381 9.15 -0.86 -17.36
N HIS A 382 8.10 -0.08 -17.12
CA HIS A 382 7.75 1.08 -17.93
C HIS A 382 7.63 2.32 -17.05
N PHE A 383 8.35 3.37 -17.41
CA PHE A 383 8.43 4.62 -16.64
C PHE A 383 7.51 5.65 -17.27
N VAL A 384 6.47 6.07 -16.56
CA VAL A 384 5.45 6.97 -17.09
C VAL A 384 5.49 8.28 -16.31
N PRO A 385 5.87 9.40 -16.95
CA PRO A 385 5.78 10.72 -16.34
C PRO A 385 4.36 11.03 -15.86
N ILE A 386 4.23 11.65 -14.68
CA ILE A 386 2.92 12.05 -14.14
C ILE A 386 2.14 12.96 -15.11
N THR A 387 2.85 13.78 -15.89
CA THR A 387 2.29 14.66 -16.92
C THR A 387 1.66 13.90 -18.09
N GLU A 388 2.13 12.68 -18.37
CA GLU A 388 1.69 11.83 -19.48
C GLU A 388 0.71 10.71 -19.01
N LEU A 389 0.48 10.59 -17.70
CA LEU A 389 -0.28 9.48 -17.13
C LEU A 389 -1.73 9.40 -17.65
N ASP A 390 -2.40 10.53 -17.90
CA ASP A 390 -3.78 10.50 -18.42
C ASP A 390 -3.81 9.91 -19.83
N GLU A 391 -2.87 10.30 -20.69
CA GLU A 391 -2.75 9.79 -22.05
C GLU A 391 -2.44 8.29 -22.03
N PHE A 392 -1.49 7.86 -21.19
CA PHE A 392 -1.16 6.45 -21.00
C PHE A 392 -2.38 5.62 -20.55
N LEU A 393 -3.11 6.08 -19.53
CA LEU A 393 -4.31 5.41 -19.02
C LEU A 393 -5.47 5.39 -20.03
N MET A 394 -5.53 6.36 -20.94
CA MET A 394 -6.53 6.40 -22.01
C MET A 394 -6.17 5.43 -23.13
N ASN A 395 -4.90 5.41 -23.57
CA ASN A 395 -4.43 4.56 -24.65
C ASN A 395 -4.47 3.08 -24.26
N GLU A 396 -4.13 2.78 -23.00
CA GLU A 396 -4.04 1.41 -22.46
C GLU A 396 -5.25 1.02 -21.60
N LYS A 397 -6.42 1.64 -21.83
CA LYS A 397 -7.59 1.60 -20.93
C LYS A 397 -8.00 0.20 -20.42
N ASN A 398 -7.87 -0.83 -21.26
CA ASN A 398 -8.28 -2.20 -20.95
C ASN A 398 -7.11 -3.11 -20.53
N SER A 399 -5.91 -2.55 -20.44
CA SER A 399 -4.66 -3.25 -20.18
C SER A 399 -4.16 -2.99 -18.76
N PHE A 400 -5.01 -2.66 -17.79
CA PHE A 400 -4.60 -2.51 -16.38
C PHE A 400 -5.34 -3.45 -15.46
N SER A 401 -4.63 -3.94 -14.43
CA SER A 401 -5.32 -4.53 -13.30
C SER A 401 -6.14 -3.46 -12.55
N PRO A 402 -7.33 -3.80 -12.00
CA PRO A 402 -8.23 -2.82 -11.39
C PRO A 402 -7.60 -2.00 -10.25
N GLU A 403 -6.88 -2.66 -9.36
CA GLU A 403 -6.18 -2.10 -8.21
C GLU A 403 -5.02 -1.19 -8.63
N ALA A 404 -4.24 -1.58 -9.65
CA ALA A 404 -3.16 -0.77 -10.20
C ALA A 404 -3.70 0.52 -10.82
N ARG A 405 -4.78 0.42 -11.60
CA ARG A 405 -5.43 1.58 -12.20
C ARG A 405 -6.05 2.52 -11.15
N HIS A 406 -6.59 1.95 -10.07
CA HIS A 406 -7.14 2.75 -8.98
C HIS A 406 -6.04 3.53 -8.25
N LEU A 407 -4.98 2.83 -7.86
CA LEU A 407 -3.89 3.39 -7.09
C LEU A 407 -3.13 4.47 -7.89
N CYS A 408 -2.87 4.27 -9.19
CA CYS A 408 -2.13 5.26 -9.97
C CYS A 408 -2.87 6.61 -10.07
N LEU A 409 -4.20 6.58 -10.19
CA LEU A 409 -5.02 7.81 -10.18
C LEU A 409 -5.02 8.50 -8.81
N GLN A 410 -5.01 7.72 -7.72
CA GLN A 410 -4.83 8.27 -6.39
C GLN A 410 -3.46 8.93 -6.21
N LEU A 411 -2.39 8.24 -6.63
CA LEU A 411 -1.02 8.74 -6.52
C LEU A 411 -0.83 10.02 -7.33
N LYS A 412 -1.28 10.05 -8.59
CA LYS A 412 -1.26 11.29 -9.40
C LYS A 412 -1.93 12.44 -8.67
N THR A 413 -3.15 12.22 -8.15
CA THR A 413 -3.87 13.26 -7.42
C THR A 413 -3.09 13.74 -6.19
N ARG A 414 -2.40 12.85 -5.47
CA ARG A 414 -1.60 13.19 -4.28
C ARG A 414 -0.32 13.92 -4.62
N ILE A 415 0.35 13.55 -5.71
CA ILE A 415 1.56 14.20 -6.21
C ILE A 415 1.22 15.63 -6.65
N GLU A 416 0.14 15.81 -7.43
CA GLU A 416 -0.32 17.13 -7.88
C GLU A 416 -0.71 18.09 -6.75
N GLU A 417 -1.17 17.56 -5.60
CA GLU A 417 -1.52 18.37 -4.43
C GLU A 417 -0.35 18.51 -3.43
N GLU A 418 0.85 18.00 -3.80
CA GLU A 418 2.10 18.01 -3.03
C GLU A 418 1.99 17.31 -1.66
N VAL A 419 1.19 16.24 -1.61
CA VAL A 419 1.01 15.44 -0.38
C VAL A 419 2.13 14.40 -0.26
N ILE A 420 2.64 13.90 -1.38
CA ILE A 420 3.81 13.04 -1.44
C ILE A 420 5.02 13.93 -1.75
N ALA A 421 6.05 13.83 -0.92
CA ALA A 421 7.29 14.59 -1.02
C ALA A 421 8.01 14.32 -2.36
N ASN A 422 8.80 15.28 -2.86
CA ASN A 422 9.58 15.15 -4.09
C ASN A 422 11.02 14.65 -3.80
N ASP A 423 11.77 14.29 -4.84
CA ASP A 423 13.11 13.71 -4.70
C ASP A 423 14.11 14.61 -3.98
N TYR A 424 14.05 15.94 -4.18
CA TYR A 424 14.93 16.87 -3.47
C TYR A 424 14.66 16.85 -1.96
N THR A 425 13.39 16.89 -1.56
CA THR A 425 13.03 16.74 -0.15
C THR A 425 13.37 15.35 0.39
N CYS A 426 13.28 14.32 -0.43
CA CYS A 426 13.67 12.96 -0.07
C CYS A 426 15.14 12.84 0.27
N PHE A 427 16.02 13.33 -0.60
CA PHE A 427 17.44 13.23 -0.39
C PHE A 427 17.89 13.95 0.89
N GLU A 428 17.37 15.16 1.13
CA GLU A 428 17.62 15.90 2.36
C GLU A 428 17.09 15.18 3.60
N ASP A 429 15.91 14.54 3.51
CA ASP A 429 15.35 13.74 4.60
C ASP A 429 16.21 12.49 4.88
N ILE A 430 16.66 11.76 3.84
CA ILE A 430 17.58 10.62 3.95
C ILE A 430 18.87 11.05 4.68
N LYS A 431 19.46 12.16 4.26
CA LYS A 431 20.67 12.70 4.86
C LYS A 431 20.48 13.01 6.34
N ARG A 432 19.42 13.74 6.71
CA ARG A 432 19.09 14.08 8.12
C ARG A 432 18.84 12.84 8.98
N ALA A 433 18.15 11.83 8.45
CA ALA A 433 17.88 10.59 9.18
C ALA A 433 19.18 9.84 9.50
N ARG A 434 20.13 9.82 8.57
CA ARG A 434 21.45 9.20 8.77
C ARG A 434 22.31 9.95 9.80
N GLU A 435 22.32 11.27 9.74
CA GLU A 435 23.01 12.13 10.72
C GLU A 435 22.45 11.92 12.14
N SER A 436 21.13 11.76 12.29
CA SER A 436 20.50 11.50 13.58
C SER A 436 20.85 10.12 14.15
N GLN A 437 21.00 9.11 13.29
CA GLN A 437 21.39 7.75 13.71
C GLN A 437 22.87 7.63 14.09
N SER A 438 23.76 8.45 13.52
CA SER A 438 25.18 8.44 13.87
C SER A 438 25.44 9.05 15.25
N ILE A 439 24.66 10.07 15.64
CA ILE A 439 24.73 10.69 16.96
C ILE A 439 24.31 9.70 18.06
N HIS A 440 23.29 8.87 17.81
CA HIS A 440 22.82 7.87 18.78
C HIS A 440 23.70 6.61 18.90
N LYS A 441 24.68 6.40 18.03
CA LYS A 441 25.66 5.31 18.17
C LYS A 441 26.93 5.74 18.92
N ASN A 442 27.13 7.04 19.11
CA ASN A 442 28.29 7.63 19.80
C ASN A 442 27.96 8.13 21.21
N LEU A 443 26.75 7.82 21.69
CA LEU A 443 26.27 7.94 23.08
C LEU A 443 25.99 6.54 23.60
#